data_AF-A0A496REY9-F1
#
_entry.id   AF-A0A496REY9-F1
#
_cell.length_a   1.000
_cell.length_b   1.000
_cell.length_c   1.000
_cell.angle_alpha   90.00
_cell.angle_beta   90.00
_cell.angle_gamma   90.00
#
_symmetry.space_group_name_H-M   'P 1'
#
loop_
_entity.id
_entity.type
_entity.pdbx_description
1 polymer ?
#
loop_
_entity_poly.entity_id
_entity_poly.type
_entity_poly.pdbx_seq_one_letter_code
_entity_poly.pdbx_strand_id
1 'polypeptide(L)' 'ELLEAFEEAKSVKQKPTVIIAHTVKGKGVSFMEHVVDFHGRAPTEKEKEGALKELEELDKIIEKREPDE' A
#
# COMPACT_ATOMS: atom_id res chain seq x y z
N GLU A 1 2.93 -9.86 -9.36
CA GLU A 1 3.72 -8.63 -9.58
C GLU A 1 4.93 -8.46 -8.65
N LEU A 2 4.80 -7.98 -7.39
CA LEU A 2 5.99 -7.67 -6.56
C LEU A 2 6.84 -8.90 -6.22
N LEU A 3 6.21 -10.03 -5.86
CA LEU A 3 6.93 -11.27 -5.56
C LEU A 3 7.74 -11.75 -6.78
N GLU A 4 7.14 -11.70 -7.97
CA GLU A 4 7.81 -12.03 -9.23
C GLU A 4 8.96 -11.08 -9.53
N ALA A 5 8.75 -9.77 -9.35
CA ALA A 5 9.81 -8.76 -9.51
C ALA A 5 10.97 -8.99 -8.53
N PHE A 6 10.70 -9.47 -7.32
CA PHE A 6 11.73 -9.87 -6.37
C PHE A 6 12.48 -11.13 -6.81
N GLU A 7 11.79 -12.14 -7.35
CA GLU A 7 12.44 -13.33 -7.90
C GLU A 7 13.31 -13.00 -9.12
N GLU A 8 12.83 -12.15 -10.03
CA GLU A 8 13.62 -11.65 -11.15
C GLU A 8 14.85 -10.88 -10.66
N ALA A 9 14.69 -9.97 -9.70
CA ALA A 9 15.79 -9.20 -9.14
C ALA A 9 16.87 -10.09 -8.51
N LYS A 10 16.50 -11.19 -7.83
CA LYS A 10 17.45 -12.18 -7.29
C LYS A 10 18.25 -12.90 -8.38
N SER A 11 17.65 -13.09 -9.56
CA SER A 11 18.30 -13.77 -10.69
C SER A 11 19.39 -12.92 -11.35
N VAL A 12 19.27 -11.58 -11.28
CA VAL A 12 20.24 -10.65 -11.87
C VAL A 12 21.56 -10.66 -11.08
N LYS A 13 22.68 -10.91 -11.78
CA LYS A 13 24.04 -10.91 -11.20
C LYS A 13 24.89 -9.79 -11.81
N GLN A 14 25.92 -9.38 -11.05
CA GLN A 14 26.96 -8.42 -11.49
C GLN A 14 26.48 -6.99 -11.79
N LYS A 15 25.22 -6.66 -11.51
CA LYS A 15 24.66 -5.29 -11.60
C LYS A 15 23.56 -5.08 -10.56
N PRO A 16 23.32 -3.83 -10.12
CA PRO A 16 22.19 -3.52 -9.26
C PRO A 16 20.86 -3.64 -10.03
N THR A 17 19.79 -3.92 -9.29
CA THR A 17 18.40 -3.90 -9.78
C THR A 17 17.61 -2.84 -9.01
N VAL A 18 16.80 -2.06 -9.73
CA VAL A 18 15.84 -1.11 -9.15
C VAL A 18 14.44 -1.54 -9.58
N ILE A 19 13.52 -1.63 -8.62
CA ILE A 19 12.10 -1.91 -8.89
C ILE A 19 11.34 -0.59 -8.73
N ILE A 20 10.72 -0.13 -9.81
CA ILE A 20 9.86 1.07 -9.80
C ILE A 20 8.44 0.63 -9.50
N ALA A 21 8.04 0.72 -8.23
CA ALA A 21 6.69 0.40 -7.80
C ALA A 21 5.78 1.63 -7.94
N HIS A 22 4.85 1.58 -8.88
CA HIS A 22 3.80 2.60 -9.01
C HIS A 22 2.81 2.44 -7.86
N THR A 23 2.71 3.46 -7.00
CA THR A 23 1.90 3.42 -5.78
C THR A 23 0.96 4.61 -5.67
N VAL A 24 -0.02 4.49 -4.77
CA VAL A 24 -0.90 5.59 -4.37
C VAL A 24 -0.48 6.04 -2.98
N LYS A 25 -0.10 7.31 -2.84
CA LYS A 25 0.19 7.90 -1.52
C LYS A 25 -1.10 7.93 -0.70
N GLY A 26 -1.05 7.40 0.53
CA GLY A 26 -2.23 7.30 1.39
C GLY A 26 -3.19 6.15 1.03
N LYS A 27 -2.73 5.15 0.24
CA LYS A 27 -3.55 4.01 -0.19
C LYS A 27 -4.27 3.36 0.99
N GLY A 28 -5.57 3.11 0.82
CA GLY A 28 -6.41 2.43 1.81
C GLY A 28 -7.19 3.37 2.74
N VAL A 29 -6.96 4.68 2.65
CA VAL A 29 -7.78 5.69 3.33
C VAL A 29 -8.22 6.72 2.29
N SER A 30 -9.50 6.69 1.94
CA SER A 30 -10.12 7.40 0.81
C SER A 30 -9.80 8.90 0.78
N PHE A 31 -9.83 9.56 1.94
CA PHE A 31 -9.55 10.99 2.06
C PHE A 31 -8.05 11.33 2.14
N MET A 32 -7.17 10.32 2.23
CA MET A 32 -5.71 10.50 2.18
C MET A 32 -5.11 10.16 0.81
N GLU A 33 -5.83 9.40 -0.04
CA GLU A 33 -5.33 8.98 -1.35
C GLU A 33 -5.04 10.18 -2.26
N HIS A 34 -3.80 10.28 -2.75
CA HIS A 34 -3.30 11.37 -3.61
C HIS A 34 -3.37 12.78 -2.99
N VAL A 35 -3.51 12.88 -1.67
CA VAL A 35 -3.58 14.18 -0.98
C VAL A 35 -2.19 14.61 -0.47
N VAL A 36 -1.74 15.80 -0.87
CA VAL A 36 -0.41 16.33 -0.52
C VAL A 36 -0.28 16.59 0.97
N ASP A 37 -1.34 17.10 1.60
CA ASP A 37 -1.39 17.50 3.02
C ASP A 37 -0.97 16.36 3.97
N PHE A 38 -1.36 15.12 3.67
CA PHE A 38 -0.94 13.92 4.41
C PHE A 38 0.49 13.44 4.06
N HIS A 39 1.40 14.33 3.62
CA HIS A 39 2.82 13.97 3.44
C HIS A 39 3.55 13.82 4.78
N GLY A 40 3.28 14.74 5.70
CA GLY A 40 3.88 14.76 7.03
C GLY A 40 2.96 15.31 8.11
N ARG A 41 1.71 15.66 7.76
CA ARG A 41 0.70 16.06 8.74
C ARG A 41 0.14 14.84 9.44
N ALA A 42 0.08 14.89 10.77
CA ALA A 42 -0.65 13.89 11.55
C ALA A 42 -2.17 14.03 11.35
N PRO A 43 -2.92 12.92 11.24
CA PRO A 43 -4.38 12.95 11.30
C PRO A 43 -4.87 13.52 12.63
N THR A 44 -5.98 14.24 12.59
CA THR A 44 -6.78 14.57 13.78
C THR A 44 -7.40 13.30 14.37
N GLU A 45 -7.90 13.35 15.62
CA GLU A 45 -8.53 12.16 16.24
C GLU A 45 -9.71 11.63 15.42
N LYS A 46 -10.55 12.54 14.88
CA LYS A 46 -11.69 12.16 14.02
C LYS A 46 -11.24 11.53 12.70
N GLU A 47 -10.21 12.09 12.06
CA GLU A 47 -9.65 11.51 10.83
C GLU A 47 -9.03 10.15 11.12
N LYS A 48 -8.33 9.98 12.25
CA LYS A 48 -7.76 8.69 12.67
C LYS A 48 -8.84 7.63 12.86
N GLU A 49 -9.92 7.94 13.57
CA GLU A 49 -11.06 7.02 13.76
C GLU A 49 -11.66 6.61 12.41
N GLY A 50 -11.85 7.56 11.49
CA GLY A 50 -12.33 7.29 10.13
C GLY A 50 -11.37 6.40 9.33
N ALA A 51 -10.07 6.70 9.37
CA ALA A 51 -9.04 5.94 8.68
C ALA A 51 -8.97 4.49 9.16
N LEU A 52 -8.99 4.26 10.48
CA LEU A 52 -8.97 2.91 11.05
C LEU A 52 -10.20 2.10 10.62
N LYS A 53 -11.38 2.73 10.59
CA LYS A 53 -12.60 2.08 10.13
C LYS A 53 -12.50 1.66 8.66
N GLU A 54 -12.01 2.54 7.78
CA GLU A 54 -11.81 2.21 6.36
C GLU A 54 -10.81 1.07 6.17
N LEU A 55 -9.71 1.07 6.94
CA LEU A 55 -8.73 -0.01 6.90
C LEU A 55 -9.31 -1.35 7.39
N GLU A 56 -10.06 -1.37 8.49
CA GLU A 56 -10.73 -2.58 8.97
C GLU A 56 -11.76 -3.14 7.96
N GLU A 57 -12.46 -2.26 7.25
CA GLU A 57 -13.38 -2.66 6.19
C GLU A 57 -12.61 -3.26 5.00
N LEU A 58 -11.47 -2.67 4.62
CA LEU A 58 -10.59 -3.21 3.58
C LEU A 58 -9.98 -4.55 3.96
N ASP A 59 -9.51 -4.72 5.19
CA ASP A 59 -8.93 -5.98 5.67
C ASP A 59 -9.95 -7.11 5.57
N LYS A 60 -11.21 -6.88 5.96
CA LYS A 60 -12.29 -7.86 5.80
C LYS A 60 -12.56 -8.23 4.34
N ILE A 61 -12.33 -7.32 3.40
CA ILE A 61 -12.46 -7.59 1.97
C ILE A 61 -11.26 -8.42 1.48
N ILE A 62 -10.06 -8.12 1.94
CA ILE A 62 -8.82 -8.83 1.57
C ILE A 62 -8.80 -10.24 2.16
N GLU A 63 -9.19 -10.42 3.42
CA GLU A 63 -9.28 -11.75 4.06
C GLU A 63 -10.32 -12.65 3.38
N LYS A 64 -11.43 -12.06 2.93
CA LYS A 64 -12.40 -12.79 2.11
C LYS A 64 -11.89 -13.10 0.72
N ARG A 65 -10.81 -12.44 0.30
CA ARG A 65 -10.31 -12.61 -1.05
C ARG A 65 -9.51 -13.89 -1.24
N GLU A 66 -8.69 -14.45 -0.32
CA GLU A 66 -7.76 -15.51 -0.78
C GLU A 66 -7.15 -16.56 0.18
N PRO A 67 -6.75 -17.75 -0.35
CA PRO A 67 -5.36 -17.90 -0.86
C PRO A 67 -5.15 -18.76 -2.14
N ASP A 68 -5.97 -18.67 -3.19
CA ASP A 68 -5.72 -19.39 -4.46
C ASP A 68 -5.96 -18.48 -5.71
N GLU A 69 -5.10 -17.47 -5.92
CA GLU A 69 -4.70 -16.99 -7.26
C GLU A 69 -3.30 -16.34 -7.27
#